data_AF-A0A366MQH3-F1
#
_entry.id   AF-A0A366MQH3-F1
#
_cell.length_a   1.000
_cell.length_b   1.000
_cell.length_c   1.000
_cell.angle_alpha   90.00
_cell.angle_beta   90.00
_cell.angle_gamma   90.00
#
_symmetry.space_group_name_H-M   'P 1'
#
loop_
_entity.id
_entity.type
_entity.pdbx_description
1 polymer ?
#
loop_
_entity_poly.entity_id
_entity_poly.type
_entity_poly.pdbx_seq_one_letter_code
_entity_poly.pdbx_strand_id
1 'polypeptide(L)'
;MNEAYILVSMSAIFGGFISYKYFIPKYKQDIKDLQKDRNQKDNRITELEKELNNKNKNLDLFNTPNENQINRGREYELFIKELYEQKGYTVEDRAGLKDGGIDLIATKDGYKTVLIQCKYWTSKFKENLEKLKNKYHGKELAEKDLKGNYIEHNKIKEFLGSCTKYLISNNDLHNIDSYDFIFIIPYFHNLKYSAEMELKDINQKVKLKKVEMYNRFDKKVKNNYQLILGILEAENKCYEPCHKNTPVIALYSYEDEEYYYECEDLHEDLLKKIREKYPQYKFTTREADKFHYIANNCIHCERIQDDWHLFNKENAVFKLKENIEPKYFIAYNENTEELEYISEFYN
;
A
#
# COMPACT_ATOMS: atom_id res chain seq x y z
N MET A 1 -44.91 -15.47 -35.46
CA MET A 1 -44.79 -15.49 -36.93
C MET A 1 -45.34 -14.19 -37.47
N ASN A 2 -44.50 -13.49 -38.23
CA ASN A 2 -44.74 -12.44 -39.23
C ASN A 2 -45.53 -11.21 -38.74
N GLU A 3 -45.08 -9.98 -38.95
CA GLU A 3 -44.69 -9.43 -40.24
C GLU A 3 -43.54 -8.42 -40.10
N ALA A 4 -42.48 -8.66 -40.89
CA ALA A 4 -41.74 -7.58 -41.54
C ALA A 4 -42.52 -7.10 -42.77
N TYR A 5 -42.10 -5.97 -43.36
CA TYR A 5 -42.51 -5.30 -44.61
C TYR A 5 -43.21 -3.96 -44.38
N ILE A 6 -42.94 -2.87 -45.10
CA ILE A 6 -41.83 -2.41 -45.95
C ILE A 6 -42.14 -0.92 -46.25
N LEU A 7 -41.10 -0.13 -46.58
CA LEU A 7 -41.05 1.12 -47.38
C LEU A 7 -42.27 2.09 -47.42
N VAL A 8 -42.03 3.40 -47.45
CA VAL A 8 -41.71 4.15 -48.68
C VAL A 8 -41.29 5.58 -48.30
N SER A 9 -40.30 6.03 -49.05
CA SER A 9 -39.63 7.31 -49.18
C SER A 9 -40.48 8.54 -49.51
N MET A 10 -39.79 9.68 -49.42
CA MET A 10 -39.90 10.91 -50.22
C MET A 10 -40.39 12.14 -49.47
N SER A 11 -39.38 12.96 -49.16
CA SER A 11 -39.39 14.41 -49.11
C SER A 11 -40.39 15.08 -50.07
N ALA A 12 -41.27 15.92 -49.52
CA ALA A 12 -41.66 17.19 -50.13
C ALA A 12 -42.32 18.13 -49.09
N ILE A 13 -41.59 19.20 -48.74
CA ILE A 13 -42.05 20.59 -48.74
C ILE A 13 -43.10 21.00 -47.67
N PHE A 14 -42.54 21.60 -46.61
CA PHE A 14 -43.03 22.75 -45.81
C PHE A 14 -44.35 22.65 -45.02
N GLY A 15 -44.19 22.56 -43.68
CA GLY A 15 -44.89 23.46 -42.75
C GLY A 15 -46.04 22.90 -41.91
N GLY A 16 -45.90 21.73 -41.26
CA GLY A 16 -46.90 21.18 -40.35
C GLY A 16 -46.50 21.25 -38.87
N PHE A 17 -47.06 22.20 -38.13
CA PHE A 17 -47.16 22.12 -36.67
C PHE A 17 -48.03 20.91 -36.30
N ILE A 18 -47.42 19.82 -35.83
CA ILE A 18 -48.14 18.74 -35.13
C ILE A 18 -47.83 18.86 -33.63
N SER A 19 -48.87 19.22 -32.91
CA SER A 19 -48.96 19.36 -31.45
C SER A 19 -48.47 18.11 -30.70
N TYR A 20 -47.45 18.30 -29.84
CA TYR A 20 -46.85 17.32 -28.92
C TYR A 20 -47.80 16.93 -27.76
N LYS A 21 -49.04 16.48 -28.03
CA LYS A 21 -50.05 16.20 -26.98
C LYS A 21 -50.35 14.73 -26.70
N TYR A 22 -49.63 13.77 -27.29
CA TYR A 22 -49.93 12.34 -27.12
C TYR A 22 -48.77 11.41 -26.69
N PHE A 23 -47.62 11.93 -26.25
CA PHE A 23 -46.44 11.09 -25.92
C PHE A 23 -46.01 11.04 -24.44
N ILE A 24 -46.81 11.56 -23.50
CA ILE A 24 -46.44 11.70 -22.07
C ILE A 24 -47.06 10.64 -21.10
N PRO A 25 -48.24 10.03 -21.34
CA PRO A 25 -48.85 9.16 -20.33
C PRO A 25 -48.14 7.83 -20.06
N LYS A 26 -47.51 7.20 -21.07
CA LYS A 26 -46.92 5.85 -20.95
C LYS A 26 -45.69 5.83 -20.02
N TYR A 27 -44.80 6.82 -20.15
CA TYR A 27 -43.56 6.89 -19.37
C TYR A 27 -43.74 7.38 -17.92
N LYS A 28 -44.89 7.97 -17.58
CA LYS A 28 -45.16 8.43 -16.20
C LYS A 28 -45.39 7.28 -15.22
N GLN A 29 -45.94 6.16 -15.69
CA GLN A 29 -46.16 4.99 -14.85
C GLN A 29 -44.84 4.23 -14.63
N ASP A 30 -44.07 4.01 -15.70
CA ASP A 30 -42.74 3.40 -15.63
C ASP A 30 -41.79 4.17 -14.69
N ILE A 31 -41.80 5.51 -14.72
CA ILE A 31 -41.00 6.33 -13.80
C ILE A 31 -41.43 6.16 -12.34
N LYS A 32 -42.74 6.05 -12.06
CA LYS A 32 -43.25 5.85 -10.70
C LYS A 32 -42.90 4.46 -10.17
N ASP A 33 -42.97 3.45 -11.02
CA ASP A 33 -42.64 2.08 -10.64
C ASP A 33 -41.13 1.95 -10.39
N LEU A 34 -40.29 2.57 -11.23
CA LEU A 34 -38.85 2.67 -11.02
C LEU A 34 -38.48 3.42 -9.73
N GLN A 35 -39.20 4.49 -9.38
CA GLN A 35 -38.98 5.23 -8.12
C GLN A 35 -39.38 4.39 -6.89
N LYS A 36 -40.44 3.59 -7.00
CA LYS A 36 -40.89 2.70 -5.93
C LYS A 36 -39.88 1.58 -5.68
N ASP A 37 -39.35 0.97 -6.74
CA ASP A 37 -38.31 -0.06 -6.66
C ASP A 37 -37.01 0.49 -6.05
N ARG A 38 -36.64 1.72 -6.42
CA ARG A 38 -35.47 2.40 -5.83
C ARG A 38 -35.65 2.63 -4.33
N ASN A 39 -36.79 3.16 -3.90
CA ASN A 39 -37.08 3.38 -2.48
C ASN A 39 -37.10 2.07 -1.67
N GLN A 40 -37.57 0.96 -2.26
CA GLN A 40 -37.52 -0.35 -1.61
C GLN A 40 -36.08 -0.86 -1.43
N LYS A 41 -35.21 -0.66 -2.43
CA LYS A 41 -33.79 -1.01 -2.33
C LYS A 41 -33.06 -0.17 -1.28
N ASP A 42 -33.32 1.14 -1.26
CA ASP A 42 -32.72 2.06 -0.29
C ASP A 42 -33.09 1.68 1.16
N ASN A 43 -34.36 1.33 1.41
CA ASN A 43 -34.80 0.83 2.71
C ASN A 43 -34.13 -0.49 3.11
N ARG A 44 -33.92 -1.40 2.14
CA ARG A 44 -33.24 -2.69 2.39
C ARG A 44 -31.77 -2.48 2.75
N ILE A 45 -31.09 -1.52 2.12
CA ILE A 45 -29.70 -1.15 2.45
C ILE A 45 -29.65 -0.63 3.89
N THR A 46 -30.56 0.28 4.28
CA THR A 46 -30.62 0.80 5.66
C THR A 46 -30.89 -0.30 6.69
N GLU A 47 -31.72 -1.30 6.37
CA GLU A 47 -31.93 -2.47 7.24
C GLU A 47 -30.66 -3.32 7.39
N LEU A 48 -29.98 -3.61 6.28
CA LEU A 48 -28.74 -4.39 6.29
C LEU A 48 -27.62 -3.67 7.04
N GLU A 49 -27.51 -2.35 6.93
CA GLU A 49 -26.55 -1.54 7.71
C GLU A 49 -26.84 -1.61 9.22
N LYS A 50 -28.13 -1.62 9.61
CA LYS A 50 -28.52 -1.82 11.02
C LYS A 50 -28.21 -3.23 11.51
N GLU A 51 -28.46 -4.25 10.70
CA GLU A 51 -28.10 -5.64 11.03
C GLU A 51 -26.59 -5.83 11.17
N LEU A 52 -25.79 -5.21 10.28
CA LEU A 52 -24.33 -5.22 10.33
C LEU A 52 -23.82 -4.54 11.62
N ASN A 53 -24.34 -3.35 11.94
CA ASN A 53 -23.97 -2.62 13.15
C ASN A 53 -24.32 -3.40 14.43
N ASN A 54 -25.48 -4.07 14.46
CA ASN A 54 -25.87 -4.88 15.61
C ASN A 54 -25.01 -6.15 15.76
N LYS A 55 -24.61 -6.79 14.65
CA LYS A 55 -23.64 -7.91 14.69
C LYS A 55 -22.27 -7.47 15.20
N ASN A 56 -21.76 -6.32 14.74
CA ASN A 56 -20.48 -5.78 15.19
C ASN A 56 -20.51 -5.43 16.69
N LYS A 57 -21.61 -4.86 17.16
CA LYS A 57 -21.80 -4.51 18.57
C LYS A 57 -21.88 -5.74 19.49
N ASN A 58 -22.42 -6.86 19.01
CA ASN A 58 -22.43 -8.12 19.73
C ASN A 58 -21.05 -8.81 19.73
N LEU A 59 -20.20 -8.63 18.70
CA LEU A 59 -18.80 -9.09 18.74
C LEU A 59 -17.97 -8.34 19.79
N ASP A 60 -18.22 -7.04 19.98
CA ASP A 60 -17.50 -6.20 20.95
C ASP A 60 -17.83 -6.52 22.42
N LEU A 61 -18.93 -7.23 22.70
CA LEU A 61 -19.39 -7.56 24.05
C LEU A 61 -18.81 -8.87 24.62
N PHE A 62 -18.20 -9.72 23.80
CA PHE A 62 -17.68 -11.04 24.24
C PHE A 62 -16.16 -11.15 24.33
N ASN A 63 -15.38 -10.13 23.92
CA ASN A 63 -13.92 -10.19 23.90
C ASN A 63 -13.30 -9.25 24.94
N THR A 64 -12.55 -9.79 25.90
CA THR A 64 -11.83 -8.98 26.88
C THR A 64 -10.62 -8.26 26.23
N PRO A 65 -10.20 -7.06 26.72
CA PRO A 65 -9.18 -6.23 26.06
C PRO A 65 -7.81 -6.90 25.84
N ASN A 66 -7.44 -7.89 26.66
CA ASN A 66 -6.14 -8.57 26.56
C ASN A 66 -6.09 -9.62 25.44
N GLU A 67 -7.18 -10.36 25.19
CA GLU A 67 -7.24 -11.35 24.11
C GLU A 67 -7.18 -10.66 22.74
N ASN A 68 -7.83 -9.50 22.59
CA ASN A 68 -7.78 -8.72 21.35
C ASN A 68 -6.37 -8.23 21.00
N GLN A 69 -5.54 -7.86 21.98
CA GLN A 69 -4.18 -7.38 21.71
C GLN A 69 -3.24 -8.54 21.33
N ILE A 70 -3.37 -9.70 22.00
CA ILE A 70 -2.56 -10.89 21.70
C ILE A 70 -2.91 -11.42 20.30
N ASN A 71 -4.20 -11.56 20.00
CA ASN A 71 -4.66 -12.03 18.70
C ASN A 71 -4.21 -11.09 17.57
N ARG A 72 -4.34 -9.76 17.76
CA ARG A 72 -3.84 -8.78 16.78
C ARG A 72 -2.33 -8.80 16.61
N GLY A 73 -1.57 -9.02 17.69
CA GLY A 73 -0.13 -9.21 17.62
C GLY A 73 0.23 -10.40 16.75
N ARG A 74 -0.46 -11.52 16.95
CA ARG A 74 -0.25 -12.73 16.17
C ARG A 74 -0.70 -12.61 14.71
N GLU A 75 -1.84 -11.97 14.46
CA GLU A 75 -2.31 -11.66 13.10
C GLU A 75 -1.29 -10.83 12.33
N TYR A 76 -0.67 -9.86 13.01
CA TYR A 76 0.38 -9.04 12.43
C TYR A 76 1.66 -9.82 12.15
N GLU A 77 2.10 -10.70 13.05
CA GLU A 77 3.23 -11.60 12.79
C GLU A 77 2.99 -12.47 11.56
N LEU A 78 1.79 -13.06 11.42
CA LEU A 78 1.42 -13.86 10.26
C LEU A 78 1.38 -13.03 8.97
N PHE A 79 0.89 -11.80 9.03
CA PHE A 79 0.92 -10.87 7.90
C PHE A 79 2.36 -10.55 7.46
N ILE A 80 3.25 -10.24 8.40
CA ILE A 80 4.66 -10.02 8.08
C ILE A 80 5.31 -11.27 7.51
N LYS A 81 4.97 -12.46 8.03
CA LYS A 81 5.44 -13.73 7.48
C LYS A 81 5.04 -13.88 6.02
N GLU A 82 3.77 -13.70 5.70
CA GLU A 82 3.25 -13.77 4.32
C GLU A 82 4.00 -12.80 3.39
N LEU A 83 4.30 -11.57 3.84
CA LEU A 83 5.09 -10.61 3.06
C LEU A 83 6.52 -11.08 2.75
N TYR A 84 7.21 -11.70 3.70
CA TYR A 84 8.55 -12.23 3.44
C TYR A 84 8.52 -13.48 2.57
N GLU A 85 7.51 -14.34 2.72
CA GLU A 85 7.30 -15.50 1.85
C GLU A 85 7.05 -15.07 0.40
N GLN A 86 6.26 -14.02 0.17
CA GLN A 86 6.03 -13.43 -1.16
C GLN A 86 7.33 -12.91 -1.80
N LYS A 87 8.26 -12.37 -1.00
CA LYS A 87 9.61 -11.94 -1.44
C LYS A 87 10.54 -13.11 -1.78
N GLY A 88 10.05 -14.34 -1.69
CA GLY A 88 10.81 -15.57 -1.95
C GLY A 88 11.71 -16.00 -0.79
N TYR A 89 11.45 -15.53 0.44
CA TYR A 89 12.13 -16.05 1.62
C TYR A 89 11.41 -17.31 2.14
N THR A 90 12.17 -18.26 2.65
CA THR A 90 11.65 -19.27 3.57
C THR A 90 11.59 -18.67 4.97
N VAL A 91 10.40 -18.67 5.59
CA VAL A 91 10.19 -18.02 6.89
C VAL A 91 9.87 -19.04 7.99
N GLU A 92 10.75 -19.12 8.98
CA GLU A 92 10.50 -19.82 10.24
C GLU A 92 9.68 -18.92 11.17
N ASP A 93 8.55 -19.47 11.65
CA ASP A 93 7.66 -18.83 12.60
C ASP A 93 7.99 -19.31 14.01
N ARG A 94 8.42 -18.39 14.88
CA ARG A 94 8.85 -18.69 16.25
C ARG A 94 7.80 -18.34 17.30
N ALA A 95 6.56 -18.05 16.91
CA ALA A 95 5.51 -17.70 17.86
C ALA A 95 5.29 -18.81 18.91
N GLY A 96 5.34 -18.41 20.18
CA GLY A 96 5.18 -19.32 21.32
C GLY A 96 6.47 -20.00 21.79
N LEU A 97 7.59 -19.85 21.08
CA LEU A 97 8.91 -20.24 21.61
C LEU A 97 9.35 -19.22 22.67
N LYS A 98 9.96 -19.73 23.74
CA LYS A 98 10.31 -18.96 24.96
C LYS A 98 11.40 -17.89 24.73
N ASP A 99 11.95 -17.81 23.52
CA ASP A 99 12.98 -16.86 23.10
C ASP A 99 12.31 -15.58 22.56
N GLY A 100 11.78 -14.72 23.41
CA GLY A 100 12.62 -13.67 24.01
C GLY A 100 12.75 -12.41 23.13
N GLY A 101 12.23 -12.43 21.90
CA GLY A 101 12.10 -11.22 21.09
C GLY A 101 12.35 -11.38 19.59
N ILE A 102 12.47 -12.60 19.05
CA ILE A 102 12.46 -12.83 17.60
C ILE A 102 11.17 -13.59 17.29
N ASP A 103 10.29 -12.98 16.50
CA ASP A 103 9.02 -13.60 16.12
C ASP A 103 9.17 -14.43 14.84
N LEU A 104 9.98 -13.95 13.88
CA LEU A 104 10.19 -14.61 12.58
C LEU A 104 11.68 -14.63 12.20
N ILE A 105 12.08 -15.67 11.47
CA ILE A 105 13.40 -15.76 10.83
C ILE A 105 13.20 -16.02 9.34
N ALA A 106 13.65 -15.11 8.49
CA ALA A 106 13.51 -15.24 7.04
C ALA A 106 14.88 -15.53 6.39
N THR A 107 14.92 -16.53 5.51
CA THR A 107 16.14 -16.97 4.79
C THR A 107 15.89 -17.03 3.28
N LYS A 108 16.88 -16.63 2.47
CA LYS A 108 16.82 -16.69 1.01
C LYS A 108 18.23 -16.88 0.46
N ASP A 109 18.42 -17.82 -0.46
CA ASP A 109 19.74 -18.15 -1.01
C ASP A 109 20.40 -16.93 -1.65
N GLY A 110 21.65 -16.66 -1.27
CA GLY A 110 22.41 -15.48 -1.74
C GLY A 110 22.06 -14.16 -1.02
N TYR A 111 21.13 -14.16 -0.07
CA TYR A 111 20.76 -12.99 0.73
C TYR A 111 21.12 -13.18 2.21
N LYS A 112 21.10 -12.08 2.96
CA LYS A 112 21.28 -12.11 4.42
C LYS A 112 20.09 -12.79 5.10
N THR A 113 20.36 -13.52 6.18
CA THR A 113 19.30 -14.03 7.08
C THR A 113 18.69 -12.88 7.86
N VAL A 114 17.36 -12.79 7.89
CA VAL A 114 16.65 -11.68 8.53
C VAL A 114 16.02 -12.16 9.84
N LEU A 115 16.41 -11.56 10.97
CA LEU A 115 15.80 -11.79 12.27
C LEU A 115 14.79 -10.68 12.55
N ILE A 116 13.53 -11.04 12.78
CA ILE A 116 12.42 -10.07 12.78
C ILE A 116 11.68 -10.10 14.11
N GLN A 117 11.50 -8.92 14.71
CA GLN A 117 10.53 -8.69 15.79
C GLN A 117 9.37 -7.85 15.27
N CYS A 118 8.16 -8.36 15.43
CA CYS A 118 6.91 -7.68 15.17
C CYS A 118 6.31 -7.12 16.47
N LYS A 119 5.91 -5.84 16.45
CA LYS A 119 5.12 -5.25 17.53
C LYS A 119 3.94 -4.46 16.99
N TYR A 120 2.78 -5.10 17.03
CA TYR A 120 1.51 -4.49 16.64
C TYR A 120 0.86 -3.72 17.80
N TRP A 121 1.39 -2.56 18.10
CA TRP A 121 0.72 -1.57 18.94
C TRP A 121 0.13 -0.50 18.03
N THR A 122 -1.05 0.00 18.34
CA THR A 122 -1.74 1.06 17.54
C THR A 122 -1.94 2.33 18.36
N SER A 123 -1.25 2.43 19.50
CA SER A 123 -1.43 3.50 20.47
C SER A 123 -0.80 4.80 19.96
N LYS A 124 -1.64 5.81 19.71
CA LYS A 124 -1.21 7.11 19.21
C LYS A 124 -0.51 7.98 20.27
N PHE A 125 0.71 7.64 20.67
CA PHE A 125 1.43 8.28 21.79
C PHE A 125 1.46 9.81 21.69
N LYS A 126 1.88 10.36 20.53
CA LYS A 126 2.02 11.81 20.33
C LYS A 126 0.68 12.53 20.43
N GLU A 127 -0.37 12.00 19.79
CA GLU A 127 -1.73 12.54 19.89
C GLU A 127 -2.30 12.43 21.32
N ASN A 128 -2.02 11.33 22.01
CA ASN A 128 -2.47 11.11 23.38
C ASN A 128 -1.77 12.07 24.36
N LEU A 129 -0.48 12.34 24.15
CA LEU A 129 0.27 13.34 24.93
C LEU A 129 -0.34 14.72 24.78
N GLU A 130 -0.64 15.11 23.55
CA GLU A 130 -1.24 16.40 23.23
C GLU A 130 -2.65 16.54 23.82
N LYS A 131 -3.49 15.50 23.67
CA LYS A 131 -4.82 15.44 24.33
C LYS A 131 -4.72 15.57 25.84
N LEU A 132 -3.72 14.93 26.47
CA LEU A 132 -3.52 15.00 27.91
C LEU A 132 -3.12 16.43 28.34
N LYS A 133 -2.19 17.06 27.60
CA LYS A 133 -1.76 18.45 27.82
C LYS A 133 -2.91 19.44 27.68
N ASN A 134 -3.74 19.26 26.65
CA ASN A 134 -4.92 20.10 26.41
C ASN A 134 -5.99 19.90 27.50
N LYS A 135 -6.20 18.68 27.98
CA LYS A 135 -7.17 18.36 29.04
C LYS A 135 -6.78 18.93 30.41
N TYR A 136 -5.49 18.95 30.73
CA TYR A 136 -4.97 19.43 32.01
C TYR A 136 -4.06 20.65 31.82
N HIS A 137 -4.63 21.68 31.20
CA HIS A 137 -3.93 22.94 30.97
C HIS A 137 -3.34 23.51 32.28
N GLY A 138 -2.06 23.84 32.28
CA GLY A 138 -1.34 24.36 33.46
C GLY A 138 -0.72 23.30 34.38
N LYS A 139 -0.84 22.00 34.06
CA LYS A 139 -0.01 20.94 34.68
C LYS A 139 1.18 20.60 33.80
N GLU A 140 2.35 20.47 34.42
CA GLU A 140 3.56 19.99 33.76
C GLU A 140 3.46 18.46 33.56
N LEU A 141 2.90 18.06 32.41
CA LEU A 141 2.73 16.65 32.02
C LEU A 141 3.90 16.16 31.16
N ALA A 142 4.44 15.00 31.50
CA ALA A 142 5.57 14.35 30.83
C ALA A 142 5.22 12.97 30.26
N GLU A 143 6.11 12.36 29.47
CA GLU A 143 5.89 11.04 28.86
C GLU A 143 5.55 9.94 29.87
N LYS A 144 6.08 10.03 31.09
CA LYS A 144 5.82 9.10 32.20
C LYS A 144 4.37 9.09 32.67
N ASP A 145 3.62 10.16 32.38
CA ASP A 145 2.22 10.31 32.82
C ASP A 145 1.24 9.65 31.83
N LEU A 146 1.72 9.21 30.67
CA LEU A 146 0.93 8.47 29.69
C LEU A 146 0.85 6.98 30.03
N LYS A 147 -0.38 6.50 30.19
CA LYS A 147 -0.69 5.06 30.24
C LYS A 147 -0.92 4.53 28.82
N GLY A 148 -0.33 3.38 28.49
CA GLY A 148 -0.50 2.73 27.18
C GLY A 148 0.66 1.81 26.82
N ASN A 149 0.48 1.01 25.77
CA ASN A 149 1.51 0.14 25.21
C ASN A 149 2.33 0.92 24.19
N TYR A 150 3.50 1.40 24.61
CA TYR A 150 4.41 2.22 23.81
C TYR A 150 5.79 1.59 23.74
N ILE A 151 6.48 1.78 22.62
CA ILE A 151 7.79 1.18 22.38
C ILE A 151 8.85 2.05 23.05
N GLU A 152 9.54 1.46 24.01
CA GLU A 152 10.64 2.07 24.76
C GLU A 152 11.97 1.40 24.41
N HIS A 153 13.08 2.06 24.74
CA HIS A 153 14.45 1.54 24.51
C HIS A 153 14.65 0.10 25.01
N ASN A 154 14.04 -0.29 26.13
CA ASN A 154 14.16 -1.65 26.66
C ASN A 154 13.66 -2.73 25.70
N LYS A 155 12.63 -2.45 24.89
CA LYS A 155 12.12 -3.43 23.91
C LYS A 155 13.07 -3.65 22.76
N ILE A 156 13.80 -2.61 22.35
CA ILE A 156 14.85 -2.72 21.34
C ILE A 156 16.04 -3.51 21.90
N LYS A 157 16.42 -3.28 23.17
CA LYS A 157 17.48 -4.02 23.85
C LYS A 157 17.15 -5.50 24.05
N GLU A 158 15.91 -5.81 24.42
CA GLU A 158 15.41 -7.19 24.52
C GLU A 158 15.55 -7.92 23.17
N PHE A 159 15.11 -7.28 22.08
CA PHE A 159 15.27 -7.83 20.73
C PHE A 159 16.73 -8.09 20.37
N LEU A 160 17.61 -7.10 20.56
CA LEU A 160 19.04 -7.26 20.28
C LEU A 160 19.71 -8.36 21.11
N GLY A 161 19.34 -8.46 22.38
CA GLY A 161 19.79 -9.54 23.25
C GLY A 161 19.39 -10.91 22.69
N SER A 162 18.18 -11.01 22.14
CA SER A 162 17.68 -12.24 21.53
C SER A 162 18.37 -12.57 20.20
N CYS A 163 18.64 -11.58 19.34
CA CYS A 163 19.48 -11.77 18.15
C CYS A 163 20.88 -12.29 18.53
N THR A 164 21.50 -11.69 19.55
CA THR A 164 22.83 -12.10 20.01
C THR A 164 22.83 -13.55 20.51
N LYS A 165 21.82 -13.93 21.30
CA LYS A 165 21.65 -15.31 21.77
C LYS A 165 21.43 -16.31 20.63
N TYR A 166 20.64 -15.91 19.63
CA TYR A 166 20.41 -16.72 18.44
C TYR A 166 21.72 -16.97 17.68
N LEU A 167 22.53 -15.93 17.44
CA LEU A 167 23.82 -16.06 16.78
C LEU A 167 24.79 -16.95 17.58
N ILE A 168 24.85 -16.79 18.90
CA ILE A 168 25.69 -17.65 19.76
C ILE A 168 25.26 -19.10 19.66
N SER A 169 23.95 -19.38 19.72
CA SER A 169 23.41 -20.75 19.69
C SER A 169 23.68 -21.45 18.35
N ASN A 170 23.78 -20.68 17.26
CA ASN A 170 24.11 -21.18 15.93
C ASN A 170 25.61 -21.06 15.59
N ASN A 171 26.46 -20.64 16.53
CA ASN A 171 27.89 -20.41 16.33
C ASN A 171 28.23 -19.40 15.20
N ASP A 172 27.34 -18.43 14.99
CA ASP A 172 27.39 -17.45 13.89
C ASP A 172 27.75 -16.03 14.35
N LEU A 173 28.21 -15.86 15.59
CA LEU A 173 28.56 -14.54 16.12
C LEU A 173 29.63 -13.81 15.29
N HIS A 174 30.53 -14.57 14.64
CA HIS A 174 31.56 -14.04 13.76
C HIS A 174 31.05 -13.65 12.36
N ASN A 175 29.84 -14.09 11.99
CA ASN A 175 29.20 -13.84 10.70
C ASN A 175 28.04 -12.83 10.83
N ILE A 176 28.07 -11.95 11.84
CA ILE A 176 26.97 -11.01 12.10
C ILE A 176 26.58 -10.17 10.86
N ASP A 177 27.52 -9.90 9.95
CA ASP A 177 27.28 -9.15 8.72
C ASP A 177 26.41 -9.91 7.70
N SER A 178 26.27 -11.24 7.82
CA SER A 178 25.32 -12.03 7.01
C SER A 178 23.89 -11.98 7.56
N TYR A 179 23.64 -11.18 8.60
CA TYR A 179 22.34 -11.02 9.21
C TYR A 179 21.82 -9.58 9.13
N ASP A 180 20.51 -9.45 8.98
CA ASP A 180 19.78 -8.20 9.18
C ASP A 180 18.86 -8.34 10.39
N PHE A 181 18.91 -7.39 11.34
CA PHE A 181 17.98 -7.34 12.46
C PHE A 181 16.91 -6.29 12.19
N ILE A 182 15.65 -6.72 12.08
CA ILE A 182 14.55 -5.85 11.69
C ILE A 182 13.50 -5.80 12.78
N PHE A 183 13.21 -4.58 13.23
CA PHE A 183 12.11 -4.31 14.15
C PHE A 183 10.95 -3.71 13.34
N ILE A 184 9.79 -4.37 13.33
CA ILE A 184 8.65 -4.04 12.47
C ILE A 184 7.46 -3.56 13.29
N ILE A 185 6.99 -2.35 12.98
CA ILE A 185 5.90 -1.67 13.70
C ILE A 185 4.91 -1.04 12.71
N PRO A 186 3.62 -0.93 13.05
CA PRO A 186 2.67 -0.30 12.16
C PRO A 186 2.82 1.23 12.12
N TYR A 187 3.21 1.87 13.24
CA TYR A 187 3.25 3.32 13.31
C TYR A 187 4.45 3.85 14.10
N PHE A 188 5.22 4.77 13.51
CA PHE A 188 6.33 5.45 14.19
C PHE A 188 5.89 6.30 15.38
N HIS A 189 4.66 6.81 15.38
CA HIS A 189 4.14 7.61 16.48
C HIS A 189 3.92 6.82 17.77
N ASN A 190 4.28 5.53 17.80
CA ASN A 190 4.23 4.66 18.99
C ASN A 190 5.57 4.57 19.72
N LEU A 191 6.65 5.11 19.14
CA LEU A 191 7.96 5.17 19.76
C LEU A 191 7.97 6.28 20.79
N LYS A 192 8.44 5.97 22.01
CA LYS A 192 8.85 7.00 22.96
C LYS A 192 10.16 7.63 22.51
N TYR A 193 10.44 8.84 22.98
CA TYR A 193 11.71 9.51 22.71
C TYR A 193 12.94 8.64 23.04
N SER A 194 12.87 7.86 24.13
CA SER A 194 13.95 6.93 24.50
C SER A 194 14.22 5.85 23.44
N ALA A 195 13.20 5.32 22.78
CA ALA A 195 13.37 4.35 21.70
C ALA A 195 13.94 5.00 20.44
N GLU A 196 13.49 6.23 20.12
CA GLU A 196 14.04 7.00 19.00
C GLU A 196 15.53 7.30 19.20
N MET A 197 15.97 7.64 20.42
CA MET A 197 17.38 7.86 20.74
C MET A 197 18.20 6.56 20.66
N GLU A 198 17.69 5.48 21.26
CA GLU A 198 18.37 4.19 21.25
C GLU A 198 18.60 3.67 19.82
N LEU A 199 17.62 3.83 18.91
CA LEU A 199 17.78 3.46 17.51
C LEU A 199 18.81 4.33 16.76
N LYS A 200 18.97 5.60 17.16
CA LYS A 200 20.02 6.48 16.61
C LYS A 200 21.41 6.08 17.13
N ASP A 201 21.52 5.75 18.41
CA ASP A 201 22.79 5.38 19.06
C ASP A 201 23.30 3.99 18.64
N ILE A 202 22.39 3.04 18.36
CA ILE A 202 22.74 1.65 18.00
C ILE A 202 23.42 1.53 16.61
N ASN A 203 23.44 2.59 15.80
CA ASN A 203 24.19 2.72 14.54
C ASN A 203 24.05 1.49 13.59
N GLN A 204 23.13 1.57 12.62
CA GLN A 204 22.94 0.61 11.51
C GLN A 204 22.69 -0.89 11.83
N LYS A 205 22.81 -1.36 13.08
CA LYS A 205 22.64 -2.80 13.42
C LYS A 205 21.19 -3.25 13.48
N VAL A 206 20.25 -2.35 13.78
CA VAL A 206 18.80 -2.63 13.75
C VAL A 206 18.15 -1.72 12.74
N LYS A 207 17.51 -2.31 11.73
CA LYS A 207 16.68 -1.58 10.77
C LYS A 207 15.26 -1.49 11.32
N LEU A 208 14.79 -0.28 11.58
CA LEU A 208 13.39 -0.06 11.92
C LEU A 208 12.57 0.03 10.63
N LYS A 209 11.61 -0.86 10.44
CA LYS A 209 10.66 -0.80 9.33
C LYS A 209 9.26 -0.48 9.84
N LYS A 210 8.62 0.45 9.14
CA LYS A 210 7.19 0.73 9.31
C LYS A 210 6.45 -0.14 8.30
N VAL A 211 5.51 -0.95 8.76
CA VAL A 211 4.64 -1.73 7.88
C VAL A 211 3.25 -1.63 8.47
N GLU A 212 2.40 -0.84 7.85
CA GLU A 212 1.04 -0.70 8.35
C GLU A 212 0.22 -1.92 7.98
N MET A 213 -0.44 -2.51 8.97
CA MET A 213 -1.55 -3.43 8.71
C MET A 213 -2.75 -2.58 8.29
N TYR A 214 -2.69 -1.92 7.13
CA TYR A 214 -3.86 -1.29 6.54
C TYR A 214 -4.93 -2.35 6.36
N ASN A 215 -6.16 -2.00 6.74
CA ASN A 215 -7.34 -2.82 6.70
C ASN A 215 -7.27 -3.94 5.65
N ARG A 216 -7.32 -5.19 6.12
CA ARG A 216 -7.88 -6.34 5.38
C ARG A 216 -9.31 -6.09 4.83
N PHE A 217 -9.83 -4.85 4.94
CA PHE A 217 -11.23 -4.46 4.84
C PHE A 217 -11.53 -3.24 3.99
N ASP A 218 -10.55 -2.50 3.44
CA ASP A 218 -10.86 -1.62 2.29
C ASP A 218 -10.41 -2.32 1.02
N LYS A 219 -11.26 -3.28 0.64
CA LYS A 219 -11.21 -4.02 -0.60
C LYS A 219 -9.85 -4.70 -0.80
N LYS A 220 -9.76 -5.98 -0.42
CA LYS A 220 -9.61 -7.02 -1.46
C LYS A 220 -10.13 -6.41 -2.76
N VAL A 221 -9.23 -6.11 -3.69
CA VAL A 221 -9.59 -6.14 -5.09
C VAL A 221 -10.54 -7.31 -5.23
N LYS A 222 -11.80 -7.02 -5.61
CA LYS A 222 -12.88 -8.00 -5.69
C LYS A 222 -12.26 -9.30 -6.20
N ASN A 223 -12.49 -10.39 -5.47
CA ASN A 223 -12.02 -11.76 -5.76
C ASN A 223 -11.53 -11.90 -7.20
N ASN A 224 -10.29 -12.40 -7.36
CA ASN A 224 -9.54 -12.69 -8.59
C ASN A 224 -8.41 -11.72 -8.98
N TYR A 225 -8.04 -10.68 -8.21
CA TYR A 225 -6.77 -9.99 -8.49
C TYR A 225 -5.92 -9.67 -7.24
N GLN A 226 -4.60 -9.83 -7.38
CA GLN A 226 -3.55 -9.47 -6.43
C GLN A 226 -2.81 -8.23 -6.92
N LEU A 227 -2.90 -7.10 -6.19
CA LEU A 227 -2.22 -5.86 -6.56
C LEU A 227 -0.69 -6.00 -6.45
N ILE A 228 0.04 -5.60 -7.49
CA ILE A 228 1.50 -5.75 -7.60
C ILE A 228 2.21 -4.39 -7.54
N LEU A 229 1.86 -3.45 -8.43
CA LEU A 229 2.50 -2.14 -8.53
C LEU A 229 1.49 -1.00 -8.70
N GLY A 230 1.81 0.16 -8.12
CA GLY A 230 1.26 1.45 -8.48
C GLY A 230 2.19 2.18 -9.45
N ILE A 231 1.62 2.89 -10.43
CA ILE A 231 2.39 3.74 -11.34
C ILE A 231 1.95 5.19 -11.15
N LEU A 232 2.86 6.00 -10.65
CA LEU A 232 2.74 7.46 -10.64
C LEU A 232 3.17 7.96 -12.00
N GLU A 233 2.37 8.85 -12.61
CA GLU A 233 2.69 9.44 -13.91
C GLU A 233 2.76 10.96 -13.75
N ALA A 234 3.82 11.56 -14.28
CA ALA A 234 3.99 13.00 -14.33
C ALA A 234 4.59 13.45 -15.67
N GLU A 235 4.46 14.73 -15.97
CA GLU A 235 5.14 15.38 -17.09
C GLU A 235 6.40 16.08 -16.57
N ASN A 236 7.57 15.70 -17.11
CA ASN A 236 8.83 16.36 -16.80
C ASN A 236 9.38 17.10 -18.02
N LYS A 237 9.97 18.28 -17.81
CA LYS A 237 10.69 18.99 -18.86
C LYS A 237 12.10 18.42 -18.98
N CYS A 238 12.41 17.78 -20.11
CA CYS A 238 13.74 17.23 -20.36
C CYS A 238 14.80 18.35 -20.26
N TYR A 239 15.97 18.02 -19.72
CA TYR A 239 17.05 18.97 -19.56
C TYR A 239 17.78 19.27 -20.88
N GLU A 240 18.63 20.30 -20.86
CA GLU A 240 19.36 20.83 -22.02
C GLU A 240 20.15 19.73 -22.73
N PRO A 241 20.14 19.65 -24.08
CA PRO A 241 19.59 20.63 -25.02
C PRO A 241 18.13 20.41 -25.44
N CYS A 242 17.45 19.40 -24.90
CA CYS A 242 16.15 18.97 -25.43
C CYS A 242 15.00 19.92 -25.06
N HIS A 243 14.84 20.26 -23.78
CA HIS A 243 13.79 21.16 -23.26
C HIS A 243 12.33 20.82 -23.60
N LYS A 244 12.06 19.68 -24.25
CA LYS A 244 10.71 19.19 -24.53
C LYS A 244 10.15 18.46 -23.30
N ASN A 245 8.84 18.55 -23.11
CA ASN A 245 8.16 17.79 -22.08
C ASN A 245 8.08 16.31 -22.48
N THR A 246 8.27 15.43 -21.50
CA THR A 246 8.23 13.99 -21.66
C THR A 246 7.49 13.37 -20.47
N PRO A 247 6.66 12.36 -20.71
CA PRO A 247 6.05 11.60 -19.63
C PRO A 247 7.13 10.79 -18.90
N VAL A 248 7.07 10.82 -17.57
CA VAL A 248 7.94 10.05 -16.67
C VAL A 248 7.07 9.35 -15.65
N ILE A 249 7.56 8.22 -15.16
CA ILE A 249 6.88 7.41 -14.16
C ILE A 249 7.75 7.16 -12.94
N ALA A 250 7.11 6.99 -11.80
CA ALA A 250 7.68 6.37 -10.62
C ALA A 250 6.83 5.15 -10.26
N LEU A 251 7.46 4.09 -9.81
CA LEU A 251 6.76 2.87 -9.43
C LEU A 251 6.61 2.85 -7.90
N TYR A 252 5.44 2.45 -7.42
CA TYR A 252 5.21 2.20 -6.00
C TYR A 252 4.98 0.69 -5.83
N SER A 253 5.88 0.02 -5.12
CA SER A 253 5.68 -1.38 -4.75
C SER A 253 4.75 -1.46 -3.56
N TYR A 254 3.64 -2.15 -3.73
CA TYR A 254 2.77 -2.49 -2.61
C TYR A 254 3.38 -3.58 -1.73
N GLU A 255 4.31 -4.36 -2.26
CA GLU A 255 5.03 -5.41 -1.54
C GLU A 255 6.13 -4.84 -0.62
N ASP A 256 6.80 -3.77 -1.07
CA ASP A 256 7.89 -3.13 -0.33
C ASP A 256 7.48 -1.84 0.38
N GLU A 257 6.28 -1.32 0.10
CA GLU A 257 5.82 0.02 0.50
C GLU A 257 6.80 1.14 0.10
N GLU A 258 7.60 0.90 -0.93
CA GLU A 258 8.67 1.80 -1.40
C GLU A 258 8.43 2.29 -2.83
N TYR A 259 8.95 3.48 -3.10
CA TYR A 259 8.95 4.06 -4.44
C TYR A 259 10.24 3.72 -5.15
N TYR A 260 10.12 3.04 -6.28
CA TYR A 260 11.22 2.69 -7.16
C TYR A 260 11.33 3.70 -8.30
N TYR A 261 12.58 4.04 -8.59
CA TYR A 261 12.97 5.04 -9.57
C TYR A 261 14.09 4.52 -10.46
N GLU A 262 15.03 3.78 -9.86
CA GLU A 262 15.96 2.87 -10.52
C GLU A 262 15.69 1.46 -9.99
N CYS A 263 15.23 0.56 -10.86
CA CYS A 263 15.17 -0.87 -10.55
C CYS A 263 16.37 -1.53 -11.21
N GLU A 264 17.21 -2.19 -10.40
CA GLU A 264 18.26 -3.10 -10.89
C GLU A 264 17.64 -4.16 -11.80
N ASP A 265 16.57 -4.79 -11.31
CA ASP A 265 15.76 -5.73 -12.06
C ASP A 265 14.29 -5.58 -11.68
N LEU A 266 13.43 -5.60 -12.70
CA LEU A 266 12.00 -5.90 -12.59
C LEU A 266 11.78 -7.22 -13.30
N HIS A 267 10.85 -8.04 -12.80
CA HIS A 267 10.46 -9.26 -13.51
C HIS A 267 10.06 -8.92 -14.95
N GLU A 268 10.54 -9.69 -15.94
CA GLU A 268 10.41 -9.34 -17.35
C GLU A 268 8.93 -9.17 -17.76
N ASP A 269 8.02 -9.97 -17.21
CA ASP A 269 6.58 -9.84 -17.49
C ASP A 269 6.01 -8.50 -17.01
N LEU A 270 6.45 -8.04 -15.84
CA LEU A 270 6.02 -6.77 -15.27
C LEU A 270 6.60 -5.59 -16.05
N LEU A 271 7.86 -5.70 -16.44
CA LEU A 271 8.54 -4.71 -17.27
C LEU A 271 7.92 -4.62 -18.67
N LYS A 272 7.62 -5.76 -19.29
CA LYS A 272 6.89 -5.85 -20.55
C LYS A 272 5.54 -5.17 -20.42
N LYS A 273 4.79 -5.45 -19.34
CA LYS A 273 3.51 -4.81 -19.07
C LYS A 273 3.62 -3.30 -18.93
N ILE A 274 4.61 -2.80 -18.19
CA ILE A 274 4.89 -1.36 -18.05
C ILE A 274 5.19 -0.74 -19.42
N ARG A 275 6.01 -1.41 -20.25
CA ARG A 275 6.42 -0.91 -21.57
C ARG A 275 5.31 -0.90 -22.61
N GLU A 276 4.24 -1.68 -22.46
CA GLU A 276 3.04 -1.56 -23.30
C GLU A 276 2.47 -0.14 -23.27
N LYS A 277 2.61 0.54 -22.12
CA LYS A 277 2.08 1.89 -21.89
C LYS A 277 3.15 2.97 -21.84
N TYR A 278 4.34 2.62 -21.36
CA TYR A 278 5.49 3.52 -21.19
C TYR A 278 6.72 2.95 -21.91
N PRO A 279 6.75 2.97 -23.26
CA PRO A 279 7.85 2.40 -24.03
C PRO A 279 9.20 3.09 -23.76
N GLN A 280 9.17 4.32 -23.22
CA GLN A 280 10.35 5.05 -22.80
C GLN A 280 10.94 4.61 -21.46
N TYR A 281 10.25 3.73 -20.71
CA TYR A 281 10.76 3.15 -19.47
C TYR A 281 11.52 1.86 -19.79
N LYS A 282 12.83 1.99 -20.00
CA LYS A 282 13.66 0.91 -20.60
C LYS A 282 14.97 0.69 -19.87
N PHE A 283 15.58 -0.47 -20.11
CA PHE A 283 16.91 -0.79 -19.61
C PHE A 283 17.92 0.21 -20.16
N THR A 284 18.82 0.62 -19.28
CA THR A 284 19.95 1.47 -19.58
C THR A 284 21.16 1.02 -18.76
N THR A 285 22.33 1.54 -19.12
CA THR A 285 23.58 1.24 -18.43
C THR A 285 24.25 2.54 -18.02
N ARG A 286 24.59 2.65 -16.73
CA ARG A 286 25.37 3.78 -16.23
C ARG A 286 26.83 3.62 -16.68
N GLU A 287 27.37 4.62 -17.35
CA GLU A 287 28.70 4.50 -17.96
C GLU A 287 29.83 4.35 -16.93
N ALA A 288 29.70 5.00 -15.77
CA ALA A 288 30.73 5.10 -14.74
C ALA A 288 31.12 3.75 -14.13
N ASP A 289 30.14 2.86 -13.93
CA ASP A 289 30.30 1.59 -13.23
C ASP A 289 29.67 0.40 -13.96
N LYS A 290 29.14 0.61 -15.17
CA LYS A 290 28.45 -0.40 -15.99
C LYS A 290 27.24 -1.04 -15.28
N PHE A 291 26.65 -0.31 -14.33
CA PHE A 291 25.44 -0.73 -13.63
C PHE A 291 24.25 -0.75 -14.60
N HIS A 292 23.54 -1.87 -14.65
CA HIS A 292 22.35 -2.06 -15.47
C HIS A 292 21.11 -1.79 -14.63
N TYR A 293 20.21 -0.97 -15.16
CA TYR A 293 19.00 -0.60 -14.44
C TYR A 293 17.93 -0.12 -15.42
N ILE A 294 16.71 -0.02 -14.93
CA ILE A 294 15.57 0.48 -15.70
C ILE A 294 15.36 1.95 -15.35
N ALA A 295 15.24 2.79 -16.37
CA ALA A 295 15.13 4.23 -16.20
C ALA A 295 14.05 4.85 -17.09
N ASN A 296 13.65 6.07 -16.72
CA ASN A 296 12.88 6.94 -17.57
C ASN A 296 13.76 7.53 -18.67
N ASN A 297 13.29 7.49 -19.92
CA ASN A 297 13.96 8.18 -21.03
C ASN A 297 13.03 9.23 -21.63
N CYS A 298 13.62 10.31 -22.16
CA CYS A 298 12.86 11.30 -22.89
C CYS A 298 12.34 10.70 -24.20
N ILE A 299 11.03 10.80 -24.48
CA ILE A 299 10.44 10.29 -25.72
C ILE A 299 10.96 11.00 -26.99
N HIS A 300 11.57 12.17 -26.84
CA HIS A 300 12.01 13.01 -27.97
C HIS A 300 13.48 12.88 -28.32
N CYS A 301 14.34 12.54 -27.36
CA CYS A 301 15.78 12.49 -27.55
C CYS A 301 16.45 11.29 -26.85
N GLU A 302 15.64 10.39 -26.29
CA GLU A 302 16.06 9.18 -25.58
C GLU A 302 16.96 9.38 -24.36
N ARG A 303 17.19 10.62 -23.97
CA ARG A 303 18.07 10.94 -22.85
C ARG A 303 17.46 10.48 -21.52
N ILE A 304 18.28 9.80 -20.72
CA ILE A 304 17.90 9.33 -19.38
C ILE A 304 17.44 10.52 -18.54
N GLN A 305 16.26 10.40 -17.94
CA GLN A 305 15.74 11.30 -16.93
C GLN A 305 16.11 10.72 -15.56
N ASP A 306 17.23 11.18 -15.01
CA ASP A 306 17.82 10.63 -13.79
C ASP A 306 17.08 11.03 -12.50
N ASP A 307 17.43 10.36 -11.41
CA ASP A 307 16.82 10.54 -10.10
C ASP A 307 16.99 11.95 -9.55
N TRP A 308 18.13 12.58 -9.86
CA TRP A 308 18.38 13.91 -9.38
C TRP A 308 17.34 14.88 -9.95
N HIS A 309 17.01 14.77 -11.24
CA HIS A 309 15.99 15.61 -11.88
C HIS A 309 14.56 15.24 -11.50
N LEU A 310 14.29 13.96 -11.24
CA LEU A 310 12.93 13.47 -10.99
C LEU A 310 12.51 13.50 -9.51
N PHE A 311 13.46 13.40 -8.57
CA PHE A 311 13.17 13.30 -7.14
C PHE A 311 13.92 14.33 -6.28
N ASN A 312 15.21 14.56 -6.52
CA ASN A 312 16.05 15.30 -5.57
C ASN A 312 16.08 16.82 -5.81
N LYS A 313 15.89 17.27 -7.06
CA LYS A 313 15.91 18.70 -7.41
C LYS A 313 14.77 19.44 -6.73
N GLU A 314 14.97 20.72 -6.44
CA GLU A 314 14.02 21.52 -5.66
C GLU A 314 12.57 21.48 -6.18
N ASN A 315 12.40 21.46 -7.50
CA ASN A 315 11.12 21.41 -8.21
C ASN A 315 10.92 20.09 -8.97
N ALA A 316 11.50 19.00 -8.46
CA ALA A 316 11.40 17.70 -9.10
C ALA A 316 9.96 17.17 -9.05
N VAL A 317 9.52 16.53 -10.14
CA VAL A 317 8.11 16.15 -10.33
C VAL A 317 7.62 15.09 -9.32
N PHE A 318 8.53 14.29 -8.77
CA PHE A 318 8.25 13.28 -7.76
C PHE A 318 8.87 13.60 -6.39
N LYS A 319 9.23 14.87 -6.14
CA LYS A 319 9.81 15.30 -4.84
C LYS A 319 8.90 14.99 -3.65
N LEU A 320 7.59 15.16 -3.83
CA LEU A 320 6.55 14.86 -2.85
C LEU A 320 5.66 13.70 -3.34
N LYS A 321 6.29 12.64 -3.85
CA LYS A 321 5.61 11.45 -4.39
C LYS A 321 4.61 10.82 -3.42
N GLU A 322 4.83 10.96 -2.11
CA GLU A 322 3.91 10.50 -1.06
C GLU A 322 2.54 11.22 -1.12
N ASN A 323 2.47 12.39 -1.77
CA ASN A 323 1.24 13.15 -1.98
C ASN A 323 0.64 12.92 -3.38
N ILE A 324 1.21 12.03 -4.19
CA ILE A 324 0.75 11.74 -5.55
C ILE A 324 0.11 10.35 -5.54
N GLU A 325 -1.17 10.30 -5.87
CA GLU A 325 -1.85 9.01 -6.02
C GLU A 325 -1.38 8.30 -7.31
N PRO A 326 -1.16 6.98 -7.27
CA PRO A 326 -0.85 6.23 -8.48
C PRO A 326 -1.97 6.40 -9.51
N LYS A 327 -1.59 6.74 -10.75
CA LYS A 327 -2.53 6.91 -11.86
C LYS A 327 -3.04 5.58 -12.39
N TYR A 328 -2.20 4.56 -12.33
CA TYR A 328 -2.52 3.20 -12.74
C TYR A 328 -2.00 2.20 -11.71
N PHE A 329 -2.59 1.01 -11.77
CA PHE A 329 -2.21 -0.12 -10.94
C PHE A 329 -2.02 -1.33 -11.84
N ILE A 330 -1.00 -2.13 -11.56
CA ILE A 330 -0.80 -3.45 -12.16
C ILE A 330 -1.14 -4.49 -11.10
N ALA A 331 -2.01 -5.43 -11.44
CA ALA A 331 -2.34 -6.58 -10.60
C ALA A 331 -2.19 -7.89 -11.38
N TYR A 332 -1.90 -8.97 -10.67
CA TYR A 332 -2.03 -10.33 -11.18
C TYR A 332 -3.49 -10.76 -11.08
N ASN A 333 -4.09 -11.20 -12.18
CA ASN A 333 -5.45 -11.71 -12.23
C ASN A 333 -5.42 -13.24 -12.09
N GLU A 334 -5.98 -13.78 -11.02
CA GLU A 334 -6.02 -15.22 -10.73
C GLU A 334 -6.90 -16.00 -11.71
N ASN A 335 -7.85 -15.36 -12.40
CA ASN A 335 -8.69 -16.04 -13.38
C ASN A 335 -8.02 -16.21 -14.74
N THR A 336 -7.26 -15.20 -15.16
CA THR A 336 -6.58 -15.18 -16.46
C THR A 336 -5.14 -15.65 -16.32
N GLU A 337 -4.63 -15.71 -15.09
CA GLU A 337 -3.22 -15.97 -14.75
C GLU A 337 -2.26 -14.95 -15.39
N GLU A 338 -2.73 -13.72 -15.63
CA GLU A 338 -1.99 -12.66 -16.33
C GLU A 338 -1.86 -11.37 -15.50
N LEU A 339 -0.85 -10.55 -15.82
CA LEU A 339 -0.71 -9.20 -15.29
C LEU A 339 -1.60 -8.23 -16.07
N GLU A 340 -2.40 -7.45 -15.36
CA GLU A 340 -3.41 -6.56 -15.93
C GLU A 340 -3.33 -5.14 -15.34
N TYR A 341 -3.58 -4.14 -16.19
CA TYR A 341 -3.82 -2.78 -15.73
C TYR A 341 -5.24 -2.67 -15.20
N ILE A 342 -5.37 -2.35 -13.92
CA ILE A 342 -6.66 -2.18 -13.26
C ILE A 342 -6.92 -0.68 -13.04
N SER A 343 -7.97 -0.16 -13.68
CA SER A 343 -8.40 1.24 -13.55
C SER A 343 -9.54 1.42 -12.54
N GLU A 344 -10.13 0.34 -12.02
CA GLU A 344 -11.40 0.37 -11.29
C GLU A 344 -11.28 0.57 -9.76
N PHE A 345 -10.07 0.80 -9.22
CA PHE A 345 -9.92 0.98 -7.76
C PHE A 345 -10.27 2.38 -7.24
N TYR A 346 -10.57 3.33 -8.14
CA TYR A 346 -10.81 4.73 -7.80
C TYR A 346 -12.01 5.34 -8.56
N ASN A 347 -13.18 4.72 -8.45
CA ASN A 347 -14.47 5.41 -8.57
C ASN A 347 -15.22 5.35 -7.24
#